data_AF-A0A975TL63-F1
#
_entry.id   AF-A0A975TL63-F1
#
_cell.length_a   1.000
_cell.length_b   1.000
_cell.length_c   1.000
_cell.angle_alpha   90.00
_cell.angle_beta   90.00
_cell.angle_gamma   90.00
#
_symmetry.space_group_name_H-M   'P 1'
#
loop_
_entity.id
_entity.type
_entity.pdbx_description
1 polymer ?
#
loop_
_entity_poly.entity_id
_entity_poly.type
_entity_poly.pdbx_seq_one_letter_code
_entity_poly.pdbx_strand_id
1 'polypeptide(L)'
;MTDHDTDLVAFVRARLDEEERIAREAGEEDWRCPPELPGEIHDRTGGIAFAVRTRGYDRHIARQDPAYTLRRIETNRVLLDEYTEVAALDIDRPVRDFASGRAVGLGFVVRQLAAEHAGHPDYQVKWLPRFAR
;
A
#
# COMPACT_ATOMS: atom_id res chain seq x y z
N MET A 1 0.89 -1.99 22.99
CA MET A 1 1.23 -1.20 21.80
C MET A 1 1.63 0.18 22.28
N THR A 2 2.73 0.75 21.79
CA THR A 2 3.10 2.11 22.18
C THR A 2 2.25 3.13 21.42
N ASP A 3 2.17 4.38 21.91
CA ASP A 3 1.49 5.47 21.16
C ASP A 3 2.12 5.65 19.77
N HIS A 4 3.44 5.45 19.66
CA HIS A 4 4.17 5.49 18.39
C HIS A 4 3.68 4.46 17.38
N ASP A 5 3.51 3.20 17.79
CA ASP A 5 3.07 2.10 16.92
C ASP A 5 1.58 2.27 16.57
N THR A 6 0.79 2.77 17.52
CA THR A 6 -0.63 3.07 17.31
C THR A 6 -0.80 4.13 16.23
N ASP A 7 -0.05 5.23 16.32
CA ASP A 7 -0.05 6.30 15.32
C ASP A 7 0.39 5.78 13.94
N LEU A 8 1.42 4.94 13.89
CA LEU A 8 1.94 4.34 12.66
C LEU A 8 0.87 3.45 11.98
N VAL A 9 0.24 2.56 12.74
CA VAL A 9 -0.81 1.65 12.23
C VAL A 9 -2.00 2.46 11.73
N ALA A 10 -2.44 3.46 12.51
CA ALA A 10 -3.55 4.32 12.11
C ALA A 10 -3.24 5.09 10.82
N PHE A 11 -2.02 5.61 10.68
CA PHE A 11 -1.60 6.29 9.46
C PHE A 11 -1.61 5.38 8.23
N VAL A 12 -1.00 4.19 8.31
CA VAL A 12 -0.97 3.24 7.19
C VAL A 12 -2.39 2.79 6.83
N ARG A 13 -3.23 2.49 7.83
CA ARG A 13 -4.63 2.10 7.61
C ARG A 13 -5.41 3.19 6.86
N ALA A 14 -5.28 4.45 7.29
CA ALA A 14 -5.95 5.57 6.65
C ALA A 14 -5.55 5.74 5.16
N ARG A 15 -4.28 5.50 4.81
CA ARG A 15 -3.81 5.56 3.43
C ARG A 15 -4.35 4.42 2.57
N LEU A 16 -4.37 3.20 3.12
CA LEU A 16 -4.98 2.05 2.45
C LEU A 16 -6.49 2.25 2.24
N ASP A 17 -7.19 2.82 3.21
CA ASP A 17 -8.63 3.11 3.12
C ASP A 17 -8.91 4.19 2.06
N GLU A 18 -8.06 5.22 1.98
CA GLU A 18 -8.14 6.27 0.97
C GLU A 18 -7.95 5.71 -0.45
N GLU A 19 -6.92 4.89 -0.66
CA GLU A 19 -6.66 4.23 -1.94
C GLU A 19 -7.77 3.25 -2.33
N GLU A 20 -8.30 2.48 -1.36
CA GLU A 20 -9.43 1.59 -1.61
C GLU A 20 -10.64 2.37 -2.11
N ARG A 21 -10.99 3.48 -1.43
CA ARG A 21 -12.12 4.32 -1.83
C ARG A 21 -11.95 4.82 -3.27
N ILE A 22 -10.76 5.31 -3.62
CA ILE A 22 -10.46 5.78 -4.98
C ILE A 22 -10.60 4.63 -6.00
N ALA A 23 -10.08 3.44 -5.69
CA ALA A 23 -10.20 2.28 -6.57
C ALA A 23 -11.67 1.86 -6.77
N ARG A 24 -12.46 1.80 -5.69
CA ARG A 24 -13.90 1.46 -5.80
C ARG A 24 -14.67 2.48 -6.62
N GLU A 25 -14.37 3.78 -6.45
CA GLU A 25 -14.97 4.85 -7.25
C GLU A 25 -14.60 4.77 -8.74
N ALA A 26 -13.42 4.26 -9.07
CA ALA A 26 -12.95 4.07 -10.45
C ALA A 26 -13.52 2.81 -11.14
N GLY A 27 -14.32 2.01 -10.45
CA GLY A 27 -14.94 0.78 -10.93
C GLY A 27 -14.09 -0.44 -10.59
N GLU A 28 -14.63 -1.37 -9.81
CA GLU A 28 -13.93 -2.54 -9.22
C GLU A 28 -13.49 -3.63 -10.23
N GLU A 29 -13.36 -3.28 -11.50
CA GLU A 29 -13.19 -4.19 -12.62
C GLU A 29 -11.78 -4.11 -13.21
N ASP A 30 -11.37 -5.17 -13.91
CA ASP A 30 -10.08 -5.20 -14.60
C ASP A 30 -10.13 -4.28 -15.83
N TRP A 31 -9.07 -3.49 -16.02
CA TRP A 31 -8.91 -2.66 -17.22
C TRP A 31 -8.07 -3.39 -18.25
N ARG A 32 -8.30 -3.09 -19.53
CA ARG A 32 -7.60 -3.73 -20.65
C ARG A 32 -7.20 -2.74 -21.73
N CYS A 33 -6.14 -3.09 -22.47
CA CYS A 33 -5.75 -2.40 -23.69
C CYS A 33 -6.08 -3.30 -24.89
N PRO A 34 -7.12 -3.00 -25.68
CA PRO A 34 -7.43 -3.78 -26.86
C PRO A 34 -6.27 -3.70 -27.87
N PRO A 35 -5.78 -4.84 -28.40
CA PRO A 35 -4.63 -4.85 -29.32
C PRO A 35 -4.89 -4.09 -30.63
N GLU A 36 -6.15 -4.03 -31.06
CA GLU A 36 -6.62 -3.30 -32.23
C GLU A 36 -6.75 -1.78 -32.01
N LEU A 37 -6.74 -1.32 -30.75
CA LEU A 37 -6.87 0.09 -30.36
C LEU A 37 -5.72 0.52 -29.44
N PRO A 38 -4.47 0.58 -29.96
CA PRO A 38 -3.32 0.97 -29.14
C PRO A 38 -3.49 2.38 -28.59
N GLY A 39 -3.13 2.59 -27.32
CA GLY A 39 -3.34 3.86 -26.63
C GLY A 39 -4.70 4.00 -25.97
N GLU A 40 -5.64 3.08 -26.16
CA GLU A 40 -6.92 3.08 -25.46
C GLU A 40 -6.89 2.15 -24.24
N ILE A 41 -7.53 2.59 -23.16
CA ILE A 41 -7.77 1.80 -21.96
C ILE A 41 -9.28 1.60 -21.86
N HIS A 42 -9.69 0.35 -21.70
CA HIS A 42 -11.09 -0.06 -21.72
C HIS A 42 -11.46 -0.76 -20.42
N ASP A 43 -12.69 -0.58 -19.97
CA ASP A 43 -13.36 -1.44 -19.00
C ASP A 43 -14.33 -2.41 -19.72
N ARG A 44 -15.30 -3.00 -19.01
CA ARG A 44 -16.32 -3.86 -19.66
C ARG A 44 -17.29 -3.10 -20.57
N THR A 45 -17.48 -1.80 -20.35
CA THR A 45 -18.44 -0.94 -21.04
C THR A 45 -17.85 -0.27 -22.28
N GLY A 46 -16.53 -0.10 -22.34
CA GLY A 46 -15.82 0.44 -23.50
C GLY A 46 -14.58 1.23 -23.10
N GLY A 47 -14.17 2.18 -23.96
CA GLY A 47 -13.01 3.04 -23.70
C GLY A 47 -13.28 4.05 -22.58
N ILE A 48 -12.40 4.06 -21.57
CA ILE A 48 -12.47 4.93 -20.38
C ILE A 48 -11.35 5.98 -20.36
N ALA A 49 -10.23 5.74 -21.05
CA ALA A 49 -9.12 6.68 -21.14
C ALA A 49 -8.30 6.48 -22.43
N PHE A 50 -7.64 7.56 -22.86
CA PHE A 50 -6.81 7.59 -24.07
C PHE A 50 -5.43 8.16 -23.74
N ALA A 51 -4.39 7.41 -24.06
CA ALA A 51 -3.00 7.77 -23.80
C ALA A 51 -2.22 7.99 -25.09
N VAL A 52 -1.17 8.81 -25.00
CA VAL A 52 -0.25 9.04 -26.13
C VAL A 52 0.46 7.74 -26.47
N ARG A 53 0.43 7.35 -27.75
CA ARG A 53 0.91 6.05 -28.27
C ARG A 53 2.44 5.88 -28.35
N THR A 54 3.20 6.51 -27.46
CA THR A 54 4.67 6.61 -27.58
C THR A 54 5.45 5.70 -26.65
N ARG A 55 4.92 5.36 -25.46
CA ARG A 55 5.69 4.67 -24.41
C ARG A 55 4.96 3.51 -23.71
N GLY A 56 3.82 3.06 -24.22
CA GLY A 56 3.02 2.01 -23.58
C GLY A 56 2.36 2.48 -22.27
N TYR A 57 1.98 3.77 -22.21
CA TYR A 57 1.27 4.33 -21.06
C TYR A 57 -0.05 3.62 -20.80
N ASP A 58 -0.76 3.27 -21.87
CA ASP A 58 -1.98 2.45 -21.85
C ASP A 58 -1.77 1.17 -21.04
N ARG A 59 -0.72 0.40 -21.33
CA ARG A 59 -0.41 -0.85 -20.62
C ARG A 59 -0.11 -0.63 -19.15
N HIS A 60 0.62 0.44 -18.81
CA HIS A 60 0.91 0.75 -17.41
C HIS A 60 -0.36 1.15 -16.66
N ILE A 61 -1.19 2.01 -17.25
CA ILE A 61 -2.47 2.45 -16.68
C ILE A 61 -3.40 1.24 -16.49
N ALA A 62 -3.59 0.42 -17.52
CA ALA A 62 -4.42 -0.78 -17.41
C ALA A 62 -3.88 -1.79 -16.39
N ARG A 63 -2.54 -1.89 -16.23
CA ARG A 63 -1.93 -2.76 -15.22
C ARG A 63 -2.17 -2.28 -13.78
N GLN A 64 -2.36 -0.97 -13.60
CA GLN A 64 -2.70 -0.34 -12.32
C GLN A 64 -4.21 -0.16 -12.16
N ASP A 65 -4.98 -1.11 -12.69
CA ASP A 65 -6.44 -1.08 -12.59
C ASP A 65 -6.93 -1.13 -11.13
N PRO A 66 -8.21 -0.78 -10.91
CA PRO A 66 -8.81 -0.82 -9.59
C PRO A 66 -8.80 -2.21 -8.97
N ALA A 67 -9.09 -3.27 -9.74
CA ALA A 67 -9.12 -4.63 -9.23
C ALA A 67 -7.75 -5.10 -8.70
N TYR A 68 -6.65 -4.76 -9.39
CA TYR A 68 -5.29 -5.01 -8.93
C TYR A 68 -4.96 -4.19 -7.69
N THR A 69 -5.37 -2.93 -7.66
CA THR A 69 -5.18 -2.05 -6.50
C THR A 69 -5.84 -2.62 -5.26
N LEU A 70 -7.10 -3.07 -5.37
CA LEU A 70 -7.85 -3.70 -4.28
C LEU A 70 -7.17 -4.97 -3.76
N ARG A 71 -6.71 -5.86 -4.65
CA ARG A 71 -5.97 -7.07 -4.26
C ARG A 71 -4.65 -6.75 -3.52
N ARG A 72 -3.94 -5.70 -3.96
CA ARG A 72 -2.72 -5.24 -3.28
C ARG A 72 -3.04 -4.70 -1.88
N ILE A 73 -4.10 -3.90 -1.75
CA ILE A 73 -4.55 -3.35 -0.48
C ILE A 73 -4.92 -4.46 0.51
N GLU A 74 -5.66 -5.47 0.06
CA GLU A 74 -6.00 -6.64 0.89
C GLU A 74 -4.74 -7.35 1.41
N THR A 75 -3.74 -7.54 0.55
CA THR A 75 -2.45 -8.14 0.94
C THR A 75 -1.74 -7.28 2.00
N ASN A 76 -1.73 -5.95 1.81
CA ASN A 76 -1.11 -5.02 2.76
C ASN A 76 -1.86 -4.98 4.10
N ARG A 77 -3.19 -5.13 4.09
CA ARG A 77 -4.00 -5.22 5.32
C ARG A 77 -3.66 -6.46 6.13
N VAL A 78 -3.45 -7.61 5.49
CA VAL A 78 -2.98 -8.81 6.20
C VAL A 78 -1.65 -8.54 6.91
N LEU A 79 -0.68 -7.91 6.23
CA LEU A 79 0.60 -7.56 6.86
C LEU A 79 0.43 -6.61 8.05
N LEU A 80 -0.46 -5.62 7.93
CA LEU A 80 -0.74 -4.65 8.97
C LEU A 80 -1.44 -5.27 10.18
N ASP A 81 -2.42 -6.15 9.95
CA ASP A 81 -3.13 -6.87 11.01
C ASP A 81 -2.18 -7.81 11.75
N GLU A 82 -1.33 -8.56 11.01
CA GLU A 82 -0.33 -9.43 11.60
C GLU A 82 0.71 -8.68 12.45
N TYR A 83 1.07 -7.44 12.06
CA TYR A 83 1.91 -6.57 12.88
C TYR A 83 1.18 -6.13 14.15
N THR A 84 -0.10 -5.72 14.02
CA THR A 84 -0.90 -5.20 15.13
C THR A 84 -0.97 -6.18 16.30
N GLU A 85 -1.07 -7.49 16.01
CA GLU A 85 -1.05 -8.56 17.02
C GLU A 85 0.23 -8.59 17.88
N VAL A 86 1.36 -8.15 17.33
CA VAL A 86 2.67 -8.23 17.99
C VAL A 86 3.33 -6.87 18.22
N ALA A 87 2.67 -5.77 17.84
CA ALA A 87 3.24 -4.42 17.86
C ALA A 87 3.75 -4.00 19.25
N ALA A 88 3.15 -4.51 20.33
CA ALA A 88 3.61 -4.27 21.69
C ALA A 88 5.05 -4.77 21.98
N LEU A 89 5.58 -5.66 21.15
CA LEU A 89 6.93 -6.24 21.25
C LEU A 89 7.94 -5.57 20.31
N ASP A 90 7.50 -4.66 19.42
CA ASP A 90 8.37 -3.87 18.54
C ASP A 90 8.98 -2.69 19.30
N ILE A 91 9.89 -3.02 20.21
CA ILE A 91 10.55 -2.06 21.12
C ILE A 91 12.05 -1.99 20.84
N ASP A 92 12.71 -0.91 21.30
CA ASP A 92 14.14 -0.67 21.05
C ASP A 92 15.07 -1.80 21.51
N ARG A 93 14.67 -2.55 22.55
CA ARG A 93 15.45 -3.66 23.13
C ARG A 93 14.58 -4.90 23.25
N PRO A 94 14.32 -5.59 22.12
CA PRO A 94 13.45 -6.75 22.11
C PRO A 94 14.12 -7.93 22.82
N VAL A 95 13.31 -8.81 23.40
CA VAL A 95 13.79 -10.10 23.88
C VAL A 95 14.23 -10.94 22.67
N ARG A 96 15.22 -11.82 22.83
CA ARG A 96 15.70 -12.68 21.75
C ARG A 96 14.84 -13.94 21.60
N ASP A 97 13.57 -13.75 21.30
CA ASP A 97 12.60 -14.81 21.03
C ASP A 97 11.89 -14.63 19.69
N PHE A 98 11.08 -15.63 19.34
CA PHE A 98 10.37 -15.64 18.06
C PHE A 98 9.35 -14.50 17.94
N ALA A 99 8.58 -14.23 19.00
CA ALA A 99 7.52 -13.23 18.97
C ALA A 99 8.08 -11.80 18.81
N SER A 100 9.17 -11.49 19.52
CA SER A 100 9.84 -10.19 19.40
C SER A 100 10.56 -10.05 18.06
N GLY A 101 11.19 -11.12 17.56
CA GLY A 101 11.78 -11.13 16.21
C GLY A 101 10.73 -10.89 15.12
N ARG A 102 9.55 -11.51 15.26
CA ARG A 102 8.39 -11.29 14.39
C ARG A 102 7.90 -9.84 14.46
N ALA A 103 7.81 -9.27 15.66
CA ALA A 103 7.38 -7.88 15.85
C ALA A 103 8.31 -6.88 15.17
N VAL A 104 9.63 -7.01 15.36
CA VAL A 104 10.63 -6.14 14.74
C VAL A 104 10.60 -6.26 13.21
N GLY A 105 10.50 -7.49 12.69
CA GLY A 105 10.44 -7.76 11.25
C GLY A 105 9.18 -7.16 10.60
N LEU A 106 8.01 -7.39 11.18
CA LEU A 106 6.75 -6.83 10.70
C LEU A 106 6.70 -5.31 10.87
N GLY A 107 7.23 -4.78 11.98
CA GLY A 107 7.35 -3.35 12.20
C GLY A 107 8.19 -2.67 11.12
N PHE A 108 9.28 -3.31 10.69
CA PHE A 108 10.06 -2.81 9.55
C PHE A 108 9.21 -2.72 8.28
N VAL A 109 8.43 -3.75 7.97
CA VAL A 109 7.51 -3.76 6.80
C VAL A 109 6.49 -2.63 6.89
N VAL A 110 5.81 -2.47 8.03
CA VAL A 110 4.82 -1.40 8.21
C VAL A 110 5.43 -0.01 8.10
N ARG A 111 6.67 0.19 8.60
CA ARG A 111 7.42 1.43 8.38
C ARG A 111 7.71 1.70 6.90
N GLN A 112 7.96 0.66 6.08
CA GLN A 112 8.12 0.83 4.63
C GLN A 112 6.80 1.18 3.94
N LEU A 113 5.68 0.57 4.36
CA LEU A 113 4.36 0.96 3.86
C LEU A 113 4.06 2.43 4.16
N ALA A 114 4.40 2.91 5.37
CA ALA A 114 4.27 4.33 5.69
C ALA A 114 5.17 5.23 4.82
N ALA A 115 6.38 4.77 4.48
CA ALA A 115 7.34 5.53 3.69
C ALA A 115 6.89 5.77 2.24
N GLU A 116 5.99 4.94 1.67
CA GLU A 116 5.33 5.21 0.38
C GLU A 116 4.58 6.56 0.40
N HIS A 117 4.17 7.01 1.58
CA HIS A 117 3.44 8.26 1.82
C HIS A 117 4.28 9.31 2.55
N ALA A 118 5.62 9.28 2.41
CA ALA A 118 6.51 10.23 3.09
C ALA A 118 6.26 11.72 2.75
N GLY A 119 5.57 12.00 1.63
CA GLY A 119 5.13 13.36 1.26
C GLY A 119 3.81 13.81 1.90
N HIS A 120 3.13 12.94 2.65
CA HIS A 120 1.85 13.26 3.29
C HIS A 120 2.08 14.15 4.52
N PRO A 121 1.25 15.20 4.77
CA PRO A 121 1.45 16.11 5.91
C PRO A 121 1.44 15.42 7.28
N ASP A 122 0.62 14.38 7.44
CA ASP A 122 0.54 13.60 8.69
C ASP A 122 1.67 12.57 8.85
N TYR A 123 2.55 12.43 7.85
CA TYR A 123 3.67 11.51 7.94
C TYR A 123 4.66 11.97 9.01
N GLN A 124 5.06 11.06 9.91
CA GLN A 124 6.02 11.36 10.94
C GLN A 124 7.38 10.72 10.63
N VAL A 125 8.40 11.56 10.38
CA VAL A 125 9.78 11.11 10.12
C VAL A 125 10.33 10.19 11.21
N LYS A 126 9.82 10.33 12.45
CA LYS A 126 10.18 9.48 13.59
C LYS A 126 9.88 7.99 13.36
N TRP A 127 8.97 7.64 12.44
CA TRP A 127 8.65 6.26 12.07
C TRP A 127 9.71 5.61 11.18
N LEU A 128 10.64 6.36 10.60
CA LEU A 128 11.74 5.73 9.87
C LEU A 128 12.52 4.81 10.81
N PRO A 129 13.01 3.65 10.32
CA PRO A 129 13.86 2.80 11.11
C PRO A 129 15.02 3.63 11.66
N ARG A 130 15.07 3.77 12.99
CA ARG A 130 16.27 4.18 13.68
C ARG A 130 17.25 3.04 13.49
N PHE A 131 18.02 3.07 12.41
CA PHE A 131 19.24 2.30 12.34
C PHE A 131 20.15 2.87 13.44
N ALA A 132 19.96 2.41 14.67
CA ALA A 132 20.91 2.60 15.72
C ALA A 132 22.17 1.85 15.26
N ARG A 133 23.22 2.64 15.09
CA ARG A 133 24.56 2.21 14.68
C ARG A 133 25.11 1.13 15.61
#